data_AF-K0V7G5-F1
#
_entry.id   AF-K0V7G5-F1
#
_cell.length_a   1.000
_cell.length_b   1.000
_cell.length_c   1.000
_cell.angle_alpha   90.00
_cell.angle_beta   90.00
_cell.angle_gamma   90.00
#
_symmetry.space_group_name_H-M   'P 1'
#
loop_
_entity.id
_entity.type
_entity.pdbx_description
1 polymer ?
#
loop_
_entity_poly.entity_id
_entity_poly.type
_entity_poly.pdbx_seq_one_letter_code
_entity_poly.pdbx_strand_id
1 'polypeptide(L)' 'MITVEDWAEIRRLYRSEKLSQAAIARQLALSRNTVAKALRSEAPPRYERRRAPMSAWAQVEMAV' A
#
# COMPACT_ATOMS: atom_id res chain seq x y z
N MET A 1 -0.57 2.85 -5.10
CA MET A 1 -1.32 2.26 -3.97
C MET A 1 -1.91 0.96 -4.49
N ILE A 2 -1.79 -0.16 -3.79
CA ILE A 2 -2.37 -1.43 -4.22
C ILE A 2 -3.77 -1.59 -3.63
N THR A 3 -4.66 -2.28 -4.33
CA THR A 3 -6.00 -2.58 -3.82
C THR A 3 -5.95 -3.71 -2.78
N VAL A 4 -7.07 -3.94 -2.09
CA VAL A 4 -7.21 -5.11 -1.18
C VAL A 4 -7.11 -6.41 -1.98
N GLU A 5 -7.63 -6.42 -3.21
CA GLU A 5 -7.57 -7.57 -4.13
C GLU A 5 -6.12 -7.90 -4.52
N ASP A 6 -5.35 -6.90 -4.93
CA ASP A 6 -3.92 -7.07 -5.26
C ASP A 6 -3.12 -7.61 -4.06
N TRP A 7 -3.41 -7.10 -2.85
CA TRP A 7 -2.77 -7.55 -1.62
C TRP A 7 -3.08 -9.03 -1.32
N ALA A 8 -4.34 -9.44 -1.50
CA ALA A 8 -4.77 -10.82 -1.31
C ALA A 8 -4.12 -11.74 -2.35
N GLU A 9 -4.08 -11.32 -3.61
CA GLU A 9 -3.50 -12.12 -4.70
C GLU A 9 -2.00 -12.32 -4.52
N ILE A 10 -1.25 -11.28 -4.14
CA ILE A 10 0.17 -11.40 -3.79
C ILE A 10 0.39 -12.46 -2.71
N ARG A 11 -0.45 -12.47 -1.67
CA ARG A 11 -0.34 -13.43 -0.56
C ARG A 11 -0.73 -14.84 -0.99
N ARG A 12 -1.74 -15.00 -1.84
CA ARG A 12 -2.16 -16.30 -2.42
C ARG A 12 -1.02 -16.92 -3.23
N LEU A 13 -0.44 -16.16 -4.15
CA LEU A 13 0.67 -16.60 -5.01
C LEU A 13 1.91 -16.99 -4.20
N TYR A 14 2.21 -16.26 -3.13
CA TYR A 14 3.37 -16.58 -2.28
C TYR A 14 3.13 -17.80 -1.37
N ARG A 15 1.95 -17.91 -0.75
CA ARG A 15 1.68 -18.94 0.28
C ARG A 15 1.22 -20.26 -0.31
N SER A 16 0.32 -20.21 -1.29
CA SER A 16 -0.28 -21.39 -1.93
C SER A 16 0.60 -21.88 -3.07
N GLU A 17 1.03 -20.98 -3.95
CA GLU A 17 1.79 -21.35 -5.16
C GLU A 17 3.31 -21.27 -4.96
N LYS A 18 3.78 -20.85 -3.77
CA LYS A 18 5.21 -20.80 -3.38
C LYS A 18 6.09 -20.01 -4.35
N LEU A 19 5.52 -19.07 -5.10
CA LEU A 19 6.27 -18.25 -6.04
C LEU A 19 7.23 -17.30 -5.30
N SER A 20 8.38 -17.03 -5.92
CA SER A 20 9.32 -16.03 -5.39
C SER A 20 8.75 -14.62 -5.53
N GLN A 21 9.15 -13.69 -4.64
CA GLN A 21 8.71 -12.29 -4.73
C GLN A 21 9.04 -11.64 -6.09
N ALA A 22 10.12 -12.07 -6.74
CA ALA A 22 10.52 -11.57 -8.06
C ALA A 22 9.66 -12.15 -9.20
N ALA A 23 9.17 -13.38 -9.07
CA ALA A 23 8.20 -13.93 -10.02
C ALA A 23 6.85 -13.21 -9.91
N ILE A 24 6.35 -13.02 -8.68
CA ILE A 24 5.10 -12.30 -8.42
C ILE A 24 5.16 -10.85 -8.93
N ALA A 25 6.27 -10.16 -8.67
CA ALA A 25 6.50 -8.79 -9.16
C ALA A 25 6.39 -8.69 -10.69
N ARG A 26 6.98 -9.65 -11.42
CA ARG A 26 6.92 -9.69 -12.89
C ARG A 26 5.51 -10.01 -13.39
N GLN A 27 4.83 -10.97 -12.76
CA GLN A 27 3.50 -11.41 -13.18
C GLN A 27 2.43 -10.33 -12.97
N LEU A 28 2.51 -9.58 -11.87
CA LEU A 28 1.54 -8.51 -11.54
C LEU A 28 2.00 -7.13 -12.02
N ALA A 29 3.13 -7.01 -12.72
CA ALA A 29 3.75 -5.75 -13.12
C ALA A 29 3.93 -4.75 -11.95
N LEU A 30 4.31 -5.26 -10.78
CA LEU A 30 4.53 -4.50 -9.55
C LEU A 30 6.01 -4.42 -9.18
N SER A 31 6.39 -3.41 -8.41
CA SER A 31 7.73 -3.37 -7.84
C SER A 31 7.91 -4.49 -6.80
N ARG A 32 9.13 -5.07 -6.72
CA ARG A 32 9.47 -6.05 -5.68
C ARG A 32 9.28 -5.49 -4.27
N ASN A 33 9.49 -4.18 -4.07
CA ASN A 33 9.26 -3.52 -2.79
C ASN A 33 7.77 -3.49 -2.41
N THR A 34 6.87 -3.35 -3.38
CA THR A 34 5.42 -3.44 -3.18
C THR A 34 5.04 -4.85 -2.71
N VAL A 35 5.54 -5.88 -3.39
CA VAL A 35 5.32 -7.29 -3.01
C VAL A 35 5.83 -7.56 -1.59
N ALA A 36 7.06 -7.12 -1.29
CA ALA A 36 7.65 -7.28 0.04
C ALA A 36 6.82 -6.58 1.13
N LYS A 37 6.30 -5.37 0.86
CA LYS A 37 5.41 -4.66 1.79
C LYS A 37 4.08 -5.40 1.99
N ALA A 38 3.47 -5.90 0.91
CA ALA A 38 2.21 -6.64 0.99
C ALA A 38 2.34 -7.94 1.81
N LEU A 39 3.44 -8.66 1.65
CA LEU A 39 3.72 -9.88 2.41
C LEU A 39 3.99 -9.61 3.90
N ARG A 40 4.65 -8.49 4.23
CA ARG A 40 4.89 -8.07 5.62
C ARG A 40 3.62 -7.56 6.31
N SER A 41 2.69 -6.98 5.57
CA SER A 41 1.45 -6.44 6.14
C SER A 41 0.52 -7.59 6.54
N GLU A 42 0.20 -7.68 7.82
CA GLU A 42 -0.72 -8.69 8.35
C GLU A 42 -2.18 -8.41 7.97
N ALA A 43 -2.52 -7.12 7.85
CA ALA A 43 -3.83 -6.63 7.45
C ALA A 43 -3.79 -6.02 6.03
N PRO A 44 -4.94 -5.94 5.33
CA PRO A 44 -5.02 -5.27 4.04
C PRO A 44 -4.65 -3.78 4.16
N PRO A 45 -4.16 -3.17 3.06
CA PRO A 45 -3.81 -1.75 3.04
C PRO A 45 -5.05 -0.90 3.35
N ARG A 46 -5.01 -0.16 4.45
CA ARG A 46 -6.01 0.86 4.77
C ARG A 46 -5.56 2.20 4.22
N TYR A 47 -6.46 2.91 3.56
CA TYR A 47 -6.20 4.28 3.16
C TYR A 47 -6.35 5.20 4.38
N GLU A 48 -5.22 5.62 4.95
CA GLU A 48 -5.17 6.72 5.89
C GLU A 48 -4.61 7.95 5.18
N ARG A 49 -5.51 8.88 4.81
CA ARG A 49 -5.06 10.21 4.41
C ARG A 49 -4.52 10.90 5.65
N ARG A 50 -3.21 11.16 5.71
CA ARG A 50 -2.64 12.04 6.74
C ARG A 50 -3.45 13.33 6.78
N ARG A 51 -3.88 13.75 7.98
CA ARG A 51 -4.52 15.05 8.17
C ARG A 51 -3.65 16.11 7.49
N ALA A 52 -4.25 16.87 6.60
CA ALA A 52 -3.58 18.02 6.05
C ALA A 52 -3.22 18.97 7.21
N PRO A 53 -2.02 19.58 7.21
CA PRO A 53 -1.77 20.70 8.11
C PRO A 53 -2.85 21.77 7.91
N MET A 54 -3.10 22.55 8.96
CA MET A 54 -4.08 23.63 8.90
C MET A 54 -3.79 24.49 7.69
N SER A 55 -4.87 24.79 6.98
CA SER A 55 -4.79 25.46 5.71
C SER A 55 -4.16 26.85 5.96
N ALA A 56 -3.22 27.33 5.12
CA ALA A 56 -2.58 28.64 5.28
C ALA A 56 -3.60 29.79 5.43
N TRP A 57 -4.72 29.67 4.74
CA TRP A 57 -5.89 30.54 4.83
C TRP A 57 -6.52 30.52 6.24
N ALA A 58 -6.70 29.34 6.85
CA ALA A 58 -7.22 29.20 8.21
C ALA A 58 -6.22 29.66 9.28
N GLN A 59 -4.91 29.68 8.97
CA GLN A 59 -3.89 30.28 9.84
C GLN A 59 -3.99 31.80 9.87
N VAL A 60 -4.39 32.44 8.76
CA VAL A 60 -4.55 33.90 8.66
C VAL A 60 -5.80 34.37 9.43
N GLU A 61 -6.93 33.68 9.30
CA GLU A 61 -8.17 34.02 10.03
C GLU A 61 -8.04 33.91 11.55
N MET A 62 -7.19 33.01 12.04
CA MET A 62 -6.94 32.86 13.48
C MET A 62 -6.01 33.92 14.07
N ALA A 63 -5.39 34.74 13.22
CA ALA A 63 -4.44 35.78 13.62
C ALA A 63 -5.05 37.20 13.59
N VAL A 64 -6.36 37.32 13.33
CA VAL A 64 -7.14 38.58 13.32
C VAL A 64 -8.19 38.55 14.42
#